data_AF-A0A9E2PQB7-F1
#
_entry.id   AF-A0A9E2PQB7-F1
#
_cell.length_a   1.000
_cell.length_b   1.000
_cell.length_c   1.000
_cell.angle_alpha   90.00
_cell.angle_beta   90.00
_cell.angle_gamma   90.00
#
_symmetry.space_group_name_H-M   'P 1'
#
loop_
_entity.id
_entity.type
_entity.pdbx_description
1 polymer ?
#
loop_
_entity_poly.entity_id
_entity_poly.type
_entity_poly.pdbx_seq_one_letter_code
_entity_poly.pdbx_strand_id
1 'polypeptide(L)'
;MKSVEQLMKEQAEVVTEIAEAKKAVAEIEAAGDTTAKGLDAHGRATSRLAILERRQGEIEAAIMPAKRAEASARVEKLQADYNAAFANREKIMAECREKIEAWYDYPGGLGPLTRALANAKPVREANIAAMTLNDQLMGAQTHLRALK
;
A
#
# COMPACT_ATOMS: atom_id res chain seq x y z
N MET A 1 -12.79 -9.32 -3.51
CA MET A 1 -11.97 -8.38 -4.30
C MET A 1 -10.57 -8.98 -4.38
N LYS A 2 -9.97 -9.07 -5.57
CA LYS A 2 -8.60 -9.62 -5.72
C LYS A 2 -7.59 -8.65 -5.10
N SER A 3 -6.48 -9.17 -4.57
CA SER A 3 -5.38 -8.31 -4.10
C SER A 3 -4.66 -7.66 -5.29
N VAL A 4 -3.91 -6.59 -5.04
CA VAL A 4 -3.06 -5.98 -6.08
C VAL A 4 -2.07 -7.00 -6.63
N GLU A 5 -1.47 -7.83 -5.77
CA GLU A 5 -0.53 -8.87 -6.20
C GLU A 5 -1.16 -9.88 -7.16
N GLN A 6 -2.40 -10.32 -6.87
CA GLN A 6 -3.14 -11.21 -7.76
C GLN A 6 -3.45 -10.54 -9.11
N LEU A 7 -3.87 -9.27 -9.10
CA LEU A 7 -4.15 -8.53 -10.33
C LEU A 7 -2.89 -8.31 -11.17
N MET A 8 -1.76 -8.00 -10.54
CA MET A 8 -0.47 -7.83 -11.22
C MET A 8 0.01 -9.14 -11.85
N LYS A 9 -0.18 -10.27 -11.15
CA LYS A 9 0.13 -11.60 -11.68
C LYS A 9 -0.76 -11.93 -12.89
N GLU A 10 -2.06 -11.72 -12.77
CA GLU A 10 -3.01 -11.93 -13.88
C GLU A 10 -2.70 -11.01 -15.07
N GLN A 11 -2.28 -9.76 -14.83
CA GLN A 11 -1.85 -8.86 -15.88
C GLN A 11 -0.63 -9.41 -16.63
N ALA A 12 0.38 -9.93 -15.92
CA ALA A 12 1.57 -10.50 -16.54
C ALA A 12 1.25 -11.74 -17.39
N GLU A 13 0.35 -12.60 -16.89
CA GLU A 13 -0.14 -13.77 -17.63
C GLU A 13 -0.89 -13.34 -18.91
N VAL A 14 -1.84 -12.41 -18.80
CA VAL A 14 -2.62 -11.93 -19.95
C VAL A 14 -1.75 -11.22 -20.99
N VAL A 15 -0.76 -10.42 -20.57
CA VAL A 15 0.20 -9.78 -21.49
C VAL A 15 0.97 -10.82 -22.29
N THR A 16 1.36 -11.92 -21.66
CA THR A 16 2.04 -13.04 -22.33
C THR A 16 1.09 -13.72 -23.32
N GLU A 17 -0.14 -14.02 -22.91
CA GLU A 17 -1.17 -14.63 -23.79
C GLU A 17 -1.49 -13.74 -25.01
N ILE A 18 -1.52 -12.41 -24.83
CA ILE A 18 -1.73 -11.45 -25.92
C ILE A 18 -0.57 -11.47 -26.91
N ALA A 19 0.68 -11.53 -26.42
CA ALA A 19 1.84 -11.60 -27.29
C ALA A 19 1.82 -12.87 -28.15
N GLU A 20 1.45 -14.01 -27.57
CA GLU A 20 1.28 -15.27 -28.28
C GLU A 20 0.12 -15.21 -29.29
N ALA A 21 -1.03 -14.64 -28.90
CA ALA A 21 -2.18 -14.49 -29.78
C ALA A 21 -1.88 -13.57 -30.97
N LYS A 22 -1.16 -12.46 -30.75
CA LYS A 22 -0.70 -11.56 -31.82
C LYS A 22 0.23 -12.27 -32.79
N LYS A 23 1.16 -13.09 -32.27
CA LYS A 23 2.04 -13.91 -33.11
C LYS A 23 1.24 -14.90 -33.96
N ALA A 24 0.28 -15.60 -33.37
CA ALA A 24 -0.56 -16.56 -34.09
C ALA A 24 -1.41 -15.90 -35.19
N VAL A 25 -1.98 -14.71 -34.92
CA VAL A 25 -2.69 -13.93 -35.94
C VAL A 25 -1.75 -13.56 -37.09
N ALA A 26 -0.54 -13.05 -36.79
CA ALA A 26 0.44 -12.69 -37.80
C ALA A 26 0.91 -13.89 -38.65
N GLU A 27 1.06 -15.07 -38.05
CA GLU A 27 1.41 -16.30 -38.77
C GLU A 27 0.30 -16.75 -39.74
N ILE A 28 -0.97 -16.64 -39.33
CA ILE A 28 -2.12 -16.95 -40.19
C ILE A 28 -2.23 -15.94 -41.33
N GLU A 29 -2.03 -14.65 -41.05
CA GLU A 29 -2.03 -13.59 -42.07
C GLU A 29 -0.89 -13.77 -43.08
N ALA A 30 0.30 -14.13 -42.61
CA ALA A 30 1.45 -14.41 -43.47
C ALA A 30 1.25 -15.65 -44.35
N ALA A 31 0.47 -16.63 -43.91
CA ALA A 31 0.13 -17.81 -44.70
C ALA A 31 -0.81 -17.50 -45.88
N GLY A 32 -1.59 -16.41 -45.80
CA GLY A 32 -2.44 -15.94 -46.90
C GLY A 32 -3.51 -16.94 -47.36
N ASP A 33 -3.92 -17.88 -46.49
CA ASP A 33 -4.90 -18.91 -46.82
C ASP A 33 -6.32 -18.33 -46.89
N THR A 34 -6.80 -18.09 -48.11
CA THR A 34 -8.14 -17.57 -48.37
C THR A 34 -9.22 -18.65 -48.46
N THR A 35 -8.90 -19.91 -48.15
CA THR A 35 -9.92 -20.96 -48.10
C THR A 35 -10.87 -20.74 -46.91
N ALA A 36 -12.06 -21.35 -46.96
CA ALA A 36 -13.00 -21.29 -45.83
C ALA A 36 -12.36 -21.72 -44.50
N LYS A 37 -11.45 -22.71 -44.52
CA LYS A 37 -10.70 -23.15 -43.34
C LYS A 37 -9.71 -22.11 -42.84
N GLY A 38 -9.02 -21.42 -43.75
CA GLY A 38 -8.09 -20.33 -43.43
C GLY A 38 -8.81 -19.12 -42.83
N LEU A 39 -9.93 -18.71 -43.42
CA LEU A 39 -10.79 -17.64 -42.90
C LEU A 39 -11.36 -17.97 -41.52
N ASP A 40 -11.81 -19.21 -41.31
CA ASP A 40 -12.27 -19.68 -40.01
C ASP A 40 -11.16 -19.66 -38.94
N ALA A 41 -9.93 -20.02 -39.32
CA ALA A 41 -8.78 -19.98 -38.42
C ALA A 41 -8.42 -18.54 -38.03
N HIS A 42 -8.41 -17.62 -39.01
CA HIS A 42 -8.18 -16.19 -38.77
C HIS A 42 -9.26 -15.58 -37.87
N GLY A 43 -10.54 -15.88 -38.14
CA GLY A 43 -11.67 -15.43 -37.33
C GLY A 43 -11.59 -15.89 -35.87
N ARG A 44 -11.17 -17.14 -35.62
CA ARG A 44 -10.94 -17.64 -34.26
C ARG A 44 -9.76 -16.96 -33.57
N ALA A 45 -8.65 -16.78 -34.27
CA ALA A 45 -7.45 -16.16 -33.72
C ALA A 45 -7.69 -14.69 -33.35
N THR A 46 -8.33 -13.93 -34.23
CA THR A 46 -8.71 -12.52 -33.99
C THR A 46 -9.74 -12.38 -32.88
N SER A 47 -10.75 -13.26 -32.83
CA SER A 47 -11.73 -13.27 -31.74
C SER A 47 -11.07 -13.56 -30.39
N ARG A 48 -10.12 -14.51 -30.34
CA ARG A 48 -9.35 -14.79 -29.12
C ARG A 48 -8.52 -13.59 -28.70
N LEU A 49 -7.82 -12.94 -29.63
CA LEU A 49 -7.04 -11.74 -29.34
C LEU A 49 -7.92 -10.63 -28.75
N ALA A 50 -9.09 -10.36 -29.32
CA ALA A 50 -10.03 -9.36 -28.82
C ALA A 50 -10.53 -9.66 -27.39
N ILE A 51 -10.78 -10.94 -27.07
CA ILE A 51 -11.16 -11.36 -25.72
C ILE A 51 -10.01 -11.09 -24.72
N LEU A 52 -8.77 -11.38 -25.11
CA LEU A 52 -7.61 -11.16 -24.25
C LEU A 52 -7.34 -9.68 -24.03
N GLU A 53 -7.42 -8.86 -25.07
CA GLU A 53 -7.25 -7.40 -24.97
C GLU A 53 -8.35 -6.78 -24.08
N ARG A 54 -9.58 -7.27 -24.16
CA ARG A 54 -10.64 -6.88 -23.22
C ARG A 54 -10.31 -7.27 -21.78
N ARG A 55 -9.87 -8.50 -21.54
CA ARG A 55 -9.45 -8.97 -20.20
C ARG A 55 -8.31 -8.12 -19.65
N GLN A 56 -7.34 -7.74 -20.49
CA GLN A 56 -6.26 -6.84 -20.09
C GLN A 56 -6.82 -5.49 -19.60
N GLY A 57 -7.72 -4.88 -20.37
CA GLY A 57 -8.35 -3.62 -19.99
C GLY A 57 -9.16 -3.72 -18.68
N GLU A 58 -9.85 -4.83 -18.46
CA GLU A 58 -10.60 -5.09 -17.21
C GLU A 58 -9.66 -5.21 -16.00
N ILE A 59 -8.52 -5.88 -16.15
CA ILE A 59 -7.50 -5.99 -15.09
C ILE A 59 -6.86 -4.63 -14.80
N GLU A 60 -6.46 -3.90 -15.84
CA GLU A 60 -5.86 -2.57 -15.72
C GLU A 60 -6.79 -1.59 -15.00
N ALA A 61 -8.09 -1.63 -15.32
CA ALA A 61 -9.11 -0.83 -14.64
C ALA A 61 -9.29 -1.22 -13.16
N ALA A 62 -9.01 -2.47 -12.78
CA ALA A 62 -9.14 -2.95 -11.40
C ALA A 62 -7.91 -2.65 -10.52
N ILE A 63 -6.71 -2.54 -11.10
CA ILE A 63 -5.44 -2.37 -10.35
C ILE A 63 -5.43 -1.06 -9.54
N MET A 64 -5.79 0.07 -10.16
CA MET A 64 -5.71 1.37 -9.47
C MET A 64 -6.68 1.49 -8.28
N PRO A 65 -7.97 1.10 -8.41
CA PRO A 65 -8.88 1.01 -7.27
C PRO A 65 -8.36 0.08 -6.17
N ALA A 66 -7.81 -1.08 -6.52
CA ALA A 66 -7.25 -2.03 -5.55
C ALA A 66 -6.06 -1.43 -4.78
N LYS A 67 -5.10 -0.80 -5.48
CA LYS A 67 -3.97 -0.10 -4.87
C LYS A 67 -4.43 0.98 -3.89
N ARG A 68 -5.45 1.74 -4.28
CA ARG A 68 -6.01 2.80 -3.44
C ARG A 68 -6.70 2.25 -2.19
N ALA A 69 -7.44 1.15 -2.33
CA ALA A 69 -8.09 0.49 -1.21
C ALA A 69 -7.06 -0.05 -0.19
N GLU A 70 -6.03 -0.74 -0.67
CA GLU A 70 -4.93 -1.23 0.19
C GLU A 70 -4.17 -0.09 0.88
N ALA A 71 -3.84 0.98 0.14
CA ALA A 71 -3.19 2.16 0.70
C ALA A 71 -4.05 2.87 1.76
N SER A 72 -5.37 2.97 1.52
CA SER A 72 -6.31 3.57 2.48
C SER A 72 -6.40 2.76 3.76
N ALA A 73 -6.56 1.43 3.65
CA ALA A 73 -6.59 0.53 4.80
C ALA A 73 -5.29 0.61 5.62
N ARG A 74 -4.13 0.74 4.94
CA ARG A 74 -2.84 0.95 5.61
C ARG A 74 -2.78 2.27 6.38
N VAL A 75 -3.29 3.36 5.81
CA VAL A 75 -3.36 4.67 6.49
C VAL A 75 -4.27 4.60 7.71
N GLU A 76 -5.44 3.99 7.60
CA GLU A 76 -6.38 3.82 8.72
C GLU A 76 -5.74 3.04 9.87
N LYS A 77 -5.07 1.93 9.56
CA LYS A 77 -4.35 1.13 10.55
C LYS A 77 -3.23 1.93 11.23
N LEU A 78 -2.38 2.61 10.45
CA LEU A 78 -1.29 3.42 11.00
C LEU A 78 -1.81 4.58 11.84
N GLN A 79 -2.96 5.16 11.48
CA GLN A 79 -3.60 6.21 12.28
C GLN A 79 -4.06 5.65 13.64
N ALA A 80 -4.66 4.47 13.65
CA ALA A 80 -5.05 3.80 14.89
C ALA A 80 -3.84 3.46 15.77
N ASP A 81 -2.78 2.89 15.17
CA ASP A 81 -1.53 2.55 15.85
C ASP A 81 -0.85 3.80 16.43
N TYR A 82 -0.81 4.90 15.67
CA TYR A 82 -0.30 6.20 16.12
C TYR A 82 -1.09 6.75 17.31
N ASN A 83 -2.43 6.74 17.23
CA ASN A 83 -3.27 7.22 18.32
C ASN A 83 -3.06 6.39 19.60
N ALA A 84 -2.94 5.07 19.49
CA ALA A 84 -2.64 4.19 20.61
C ALA A 84 -1.25 4.45 21.21
N ALA A 85 -0.23 4.65 20.37
CA ALA A 85 1.11 4.98 20.82
C ALA A 85 1.17 6.35 21.51
N PHE A 86 0.41 7.33 21.01
CA PHE A 86 0.32 8.65 21.61
C PHE A 86 -0.34 8.59 23.00
N ALA A 87 -1.46 7.87 23.14
CA ALA A 87 -2.11 7.66 24.44
C ALA A 87 -1.18 6.93 25.43
N ASN A 88 -0.44 5.91 24.98
CA ASN A 88 0.53 5.22 25.82
C ASN A 88 1.69 6.14 26.25
N ARG A 89 2.17 7.00 25.35
CA ARG A 89 3.17 8.02 25.66
C ARG A 89 2.68 8.99 26.73
N GLU A 90 1.44 9.45 26.65
CA GLU A 90 0.85 10.33 27.68
C GLU A 90 0.78 9.65 29.04
N LYS A 91 0.38 8.38 29.07
CA LYS A 91 0.38 7.58 30.31
C LYS A 91 1.78 7.46 30.91
N ILE A 92 2.78 7.11 30.10
CA ILE A 92 4.18 7.00 30.55
C ILE A 92 4.70 8.34 31.07
N MET A 93 4.36 9.45 30.41
CA MET A 93 4.71 10.80 30.86
C MET A 93 4.10 11.13 32.21
N ALA A 94 2.83 10.76 32.45
CA ALA A 94 2.16 10.96 33.73
C ALA A 94 2.80 10.13 34.84
N GLU A 95 3.02 8.83 34.62
CA GLU A 95 3.66 7.93 35.59
C GLU A 95 5.09 8.37 35.94
N CYS A 96 5.86 8.82 34.94
CA CYS A 96 7.22 9.31 35.18
C CYS A 96 7.23 10.64 35.91
N ARG A 97 6.26 11.52 35.62
CA ARG A 97 6.08 12.79 36.33
C ARG A 97 5.81 12.53 37.81
N GLU A 98 4.84 11.68 38.12
CA GLU A 98 4.48 11.33 39.50
C GLU A 98 5.68 10.77 40.27
N LYS A 99 6.44 9.85 39.65
CA LYS A 99 7.65 9.29 40.28
C LYS A 99 8.73 10.34 40.52
N ILE A 100 8.93 11.26 39.58
CA ILE A 100 9.92 12.34 39.72
C ILE A 100 9.49 13.32 40.81
N GLU A 101 8.21 13.70 40.84
CA GLU A 101 7.62 14.57 41.87
C GLU A 101 7.71 13.91 43.26
N ALA A 102 7.45 12.60 43.37
CA ALA A 102 7.59 11.86 44.63
C ALA A 102 9.05 11.71 45.10
N TRP A 103 10.02 11.70 44.18
CA TRP A 103 11.46 11.65 44.50
C TRP A 103 12.05 13.01 44.86
N TYR A 104 11.46 14.10 44.36
CA TYR A 104 11.93 15.46 44.57
C TYR A 104 10.99 16.22 45.53
N ASP A 105 11.37 16.30 46.80
CA ASP A 105 10.83 17.29 47.74
C ASP A 105 11.48 18.67 47.47
N TYR A 106 11.42 19.18 46.22
CA TYR A 106 12.33 20.24 45.74
C TYR A 106 11.65 21.58 45.40
N PRO A 107 12.15 22.70 45.96
CA PRO A 107 11.58 24.05 45.81
C PRO A 107 11.97 24.75 44.48
N GLY A 108 12.22 23.99 43.41
CA GLY A 108 12.93 24.47 42.22
C GLY A 108 12.13 24.58 40.92
N GLY A 109 10.84 24.88 40.95
CA GLY A 109 10.05 25.26 39.77
C GLY A 109 9.94 24.23 38.62
N LEU A 110 9.17 24.57 37.59
CA LEU A 110 8.78 23.68 36.47
C LEU A 110 9.96 23.22 35.55
N GLY A 111 11.09 23.94 35.55
CA GLY A 111 12.20 23.73 34.60
C GLY A 111 12.98 22.42 34.80
N PRO A 112 13.54 22.14 36.00
CA PRO A 112 14.26 20.90 36.29
C PRO A 112 13.42 19.64 36.12
N LEU A 113 12.13 19.70 36.50
CA LEU A 113 11.20 18.58 36.39
C LEU A 113 10.93 18.19 34.93
N THR A 114 10.74 19.18 34.06
CA THR A 114 10.55 18.97 32.61
C THR A 114 11.78 18.33 31.97
N ARG A 115 12.99 18.75 32.38
CA ARG A 115 14.24 18.19 31.87
C ARG A 115 14.49 16.76 32.38
N ALA A 116 14.16 16.46 33.64
CA ALA A 116 14.24 15.11 34.18
C ALA A 116 13.26 14.16 33.47
N LEU A 117 12.03 14.62 33.24
CA LEU A 117 10.99 13.87 32.54
C LEU A 117 11.39 13.56 31.09
N ALA A 118 11.90 14.55 30.36
CA ALA A 118 12.36 14.36 28.97
C ALA A 118 13.53 13.36 28.85
N ASN A 119 14.34 13.20 29.89
CA ASN A 119 15.49 12.29 29.91
C ASN A 119 15.15 10.89 30.48
N ALA A 120 13.97 10.71 31.07
CA ALA A 120 13.54 9.40 31.55
C ALA A 120 13.52 8.42 30.38
N LYS A 121 14.22 7.29 30.53
CA LYS A 121 14.28 6.23 29.51
C LYS A 121 12.90 5.84 28.94
N PRO A 122 11.87 5.52 29.77
CA PRO A 122 10.56 5.13 29.24
C PRO A 122 9.88 6.25 28.44
N VAL A 123 10.06 7.52 28.83
CA VAL A 123 9.57 8.68 28.08
C VAL A 123 10.23 8.79 26.71
N ARG A 124 11.57 8.62 26.64
CA ARG A 124 12.30 8.66 25.38
C ARG A 124 11.87 7.54 24.44
N GLU A 125 11.71 6.32 24.95
CA GLU A 125 11.24 5.18 24.16
C GLU A 125 9.83 5.40 23.61
N ALA A 126 8.91 5.93 24.43
CA ALA A 126 7.56 6.26 24.00
C ALA A 126 7.53 7.40 22.96
N ASN A 127 8.39 8.41 23.11
CA ASN A 127 8.55 9.48 22.13
C ASN A 127 9.03 8.93 20.78
N ILE A 128 10.08 8.09 20.78
CA ILE A 128 10.63 7.49 19.57
C ILE A 128 9.58 6.62 18.87
N ALA A 129 8.81 5.81 19.61
CA ALA A 129 7.75 5.00 19.05
C ALA A 129 6.66 5.85 18.36
N ALA A 130 6.17 6.89 19.03
CA ALA A 130 5.15 7.79 18.48
C ALA A 130 5.67 8.56 17.24
N MET A 131 6.91 9.04 17.27
CA MET A 131 7.55 9.70 16.12
C MET A 131 7.70 8.75 14.93
N THR A 132 8.13 7.52 15.18
CA THR A 132 8.31 6.50 14.13
C THR A 132 6.97 6.19 13.43
N LEU A 133 5.89 6.05 14.20
CA LEU A 133 4.55 5.83 13.64
C LEU A 133 4.03 7.05 12.87
N ASN A 134 4.33 8.26 13.36
CA ASN A 134 3.99 9.50 12.65
C ASN A 134 4.69 9.58 11.28
N ASP A 135 5.98 9.27 11.21
CA ASP A 135 6.74 9.27 9.96
C ASP A 135 6.18 8.23 8.98
N GLN A 136 5.84 7.04 9.48
CA GLN A 136 5.20 5.99 8.67
C GLN A 136 3.82 6.43 8.16
N LEU A 137 3.01 7.06 9.00
CA LEU A 137 1.69 7.58 8.64
C LEU A 137 1.79 8.67 7.57
N MET A 138 2.71 9.63 7.74
CA MET A 138 2.96 10.68 6.74
C MET A 138 3.41 10.10 5.41
N GLY A 139 4.29 9.10 5.43
CA GLY A 139 4.68 8.36 4.22
C GLY A 139 3.51 7.65 3.54
N ALA A 140 2.67 6.96 4.31
CA ALA A 140 1.50 6.27 3.78
C ALA A 140 0.44 7.23 3.21
N GLN A 141 0.19 8.37 3.87
CA GLN A 141 -0.71 9.41 3.36
C GLN A 141 -0.17 10.05 2.06
N THR A 142 1.14 10.26 1.98
CA THR A 142 1.79 10.76 0.76
C THR A 142 1.62 9.78 -0.39
N HIS A 143 1.84 8.48 -0.14
CA HIS A 143 1.61 7.43 -1.12
C HIS A 143 0.15 7.39 -1.59
N LEU A 144 -0.81 7.44 -0.67
CA LEU A 144 -2.25 7.45 -1.00
C LEU A 144 -2.63 8.67 -1.86
N ARG A 145 -2.05 9.85 -1.59
CA ARG A 145 -2.28 11.05 -2.41
C ARG A 145 -1.70 10.93 -3.82
N ALA A 146 -0.60 10.20 -3.99
CA ALA A 146 0.01 9.94 -5.29
C ALA A 146 -0.79 8.93 -6.14
N LEU A 147 -1.73 8.19 -5.54
CA LEU A 147 -2.66 7.28 -6.24
C LEU A 147 -3.96 7.97 -6.71
N LYS A 148 -4.04 9.31 -6.64
CA LYS A 148 -5.16 10.11 -7.18
C LYS A 148 -5.02 10.31 -8.69
#